data_AF-A0A660ZI90-F1
#
_entry.id   AF-A0A660ZI90-F1
#
_cell.length_a   1.000
_cell.length_b   1.000
_cell.length_c   1.000
_cell.angle_alpha   90.00
_cell.angle_beta   90.00
_cell.angle_gamma   90.00
#
_symmetry.space_group_name_H-M   'P 1'
#
loop_
_entity.id
_entity.type
_entity.pdbx_description
1 polymer ?
#
loop_
_entity_poly.entity_id
_entity_poly.type
_entity_poly.pdbx_seq_one_letter_code
_entity_poly.pdbx_strand_id
1 'polypeptide(L)'
;MGKNDERRRILIVEDDANLMQILSDIFVQAGFEVEVASNAYEAIEKLEKGFGPDIVLSDILMPEMDGFELFKKVRTMPYPSCQNVPFVFLTALSDQANRLRGLGMGADDYITKPFDPQELVIRIQNILRRREAVRMTLSGSLREVPLIDILQLLETQRKTGVLRIDRRDKVAEIFLKNGRVVHVNAGDLIGKEALKAILRWDSGEFEFVPNVQPQNETMDENTTELILNCMSELDEERASEATSSFSEKELEAALSILREAEKQIDVESPVEIGHNTFWIGQREKENVELQVNVYLRRFIGEGKTVNLLIESGPIKAFDSIASKCVELIESMSNIDMCAVTQPLPDMCSNIVRVVELNEDITILSTFENLRAIYKLDIPRDHFKPVDFLRDYTVNLPTGHKLVFIPMKFLPLRGSIGIFDPENKILFSSFLMSGFVTPGDIQLFATEADWDGIKKFAKFYFPTKKALIEAINAVNRATQGDIELIAPAYGKLVRGSLISEFWSRLADVDLLFES
;
A
#
# COMPACT_ATOMS: atom_id res chain seq x y z
N MET A 1 18.11 -25.01 21.07
CA MET A 1 18.98 -23.97 21.65
C MET A 1 18.65 -22.67 20.94
N GLY A 2 18.13 -21.68 21.67
CA GLY A 2 17.68 -20.40 21.13
C GLY A 2 18.84 -19.47 20.73
N LYS A 3 18.57 -18.60 19.75
CA LYS A 3 19.45 -17.56 19.19
C LYS A 3 20.16 -16.73 20.28
N ASN A 4 21.38 -16.29 20.01
CA ASN A 4 22.24 -15.44 20.85
C ASN A 4 21.46 -14.34 21.61
N ASP A 5 21.59 -14.35 22.93
CA ASP A 5 21.01 -13.41 23.89
C ASP A 5 22.01 -12.25 24.11
N GLU A 6 22.12 -11.32 23.15
CA GLU A 6 22.80 -10.05 23.42
C GLU A 6 21.85 -9.15 24.22
N ARG A 7 22.22 -8.83 25.46
CA ARG A 7 21.44 -7.92 26.32
C ARG A 7 21.37 -6.55 25.66
N ARG A 8 20.16 -5.99 25.55
CA ARG A 8 19.95 -4.64 24.99
C ARG A 8 20.64 -3.58 25.84
N ARG A 9 21.25 -2.59 25.20
CA ARG A 9 22.03 -1.52 25.85
C ARG A 9 21.21 -0.26 26.03
N ILE A 10 21.26 0.34 27.22
CA ILE A 10 20.64 1.64 27.53
C ILE A 10 21.68 2.61 28.07
N LEU A 11 21.70 3.82 27.52
CA LEU A 11 22.42 4.96 28.09
C LEU A 11 21.46 5.81 28.91
N ILE A 12 21.74 5.99 30.19
CA ILE A 12 20.96 6.82 31.11
C ILE A 12 21.75 8.09 31.41
N VAL A 13 21.16 9.27 31.17
CA VAL A 13 21.79 10.56 31.41
C VAL A 13 20.97 11.33 32.46
N GLU A 14 21.54 11.50 33.65
CA GLU A 14 20.85 12.04 34.83
C GLU A 14 21.88 12.66 35.78
N ASP A 15 21.66 13.88 36.27
CA ASP A 15 22.58 14.57 37.17
C ASP A 15 22.32 14.26 38.66
N ASP A 16 21.12 13.80 39.02
CA ASP A 16 20.83 13.29 40.38
C ASP A 16 21.35 11.85 40.55
N ALA A 17 22.40 11.71 41.37
CA ALA A 17 23.04 10.42 41.64
C ALA A 17 22.09 9.36 42.27
N ASN A 18 21.10 9.78 43.08
CA ASN A 18 20.15 8.84 43.67
C ASN A 18 19.17 8.32 42.62
N LEU A 19 18.64 9.22 41.77
CA LEU A 19 17.72 8.83 40.71
C LEU A 19 18.41 8.00 39.63
N MET A 20 19.66 8.34 39.30
CA MET A 20 20.51 7.54 38.42
C MET A 20 20.63 6.11 38.94
N GLN A 21 20.96 5.91 40.23
CA GLN A 21 21.07 4.58 40.81
C GLN A 21 19.75 3.80 40.76
N ILE A 22 18.62 4.46 41.06
CA ILE A 22 17.28 3.85 40.98
C ILE A 22 16.99 3.40 39.54
N LEU A 23 17.25 4.25 38.55
CA LEU A 23 17.04 3.93 37.14
C LEU A 23 17.94 2.77 36.69
N SER A 24 19.21 2.77 37.11
CA SER A 24 20.13 1.66 36.86
C SER A 24 19.60 0.34 37.39
N ASP A 25 19.15 0.32 38.65
CA ASP A 25 18.62 -0.90 39.26
C ASP A 25 17.36 -1.41 38.54
N ILE A 26 16.46 -0.51 38.15
CA ILE A 26 15.24 -0.83 37.39
C ILE A 26 15.59 -1.50 36.06
N PHE A 27 16.50 -0.93 35.27
CA PHE A 27 16.80 -1.44 33.94
C PHE A 27 17.72 -2.67 33.97
N VAL A 28 18.63 -2.78 34.93
CA VAL A 28 19.41 -4.01 35.16
C VAL A 28 18.46 -5.18 35.50
N GLN A 29 17.49 -4.96 36.39
CA GLN A 29 16.46 -5.97 36.71
C GLN A 29 15.60 -6.33 35.51
N ALA A 30 15.35 -5.38 34.61
CA ALA A 30 14.63 -5.60 33.36
C ALA A 30 15.47 -6.26 32.25
N GLY A 31 16.74 -6.60 32.52
CA GLY A 31 17.61 -7.37 31.60
C GLY A 31 18.47 -6.52 30.66
N PHE A 32 18.59 -5.22 30.90
CA PHE A 32 19.43 -4.33 30.09
C PHE A 32 20.90 -4.32 30.53
N GLU A 33 21.79 -4.08 29.58
CA GLU A 33 23.14 -3.58 29.85
C GLU A 33 23.07 -2.06 30.02
N VAL A 34 23.31 -1.56 31.23
CA VAL A 34 23.12 -0.15 31.58
C VAL A 34 24.46 0.57 31.63
N GLU A 35 24.56 1.66 30.87
CA GLU A 35 25.62 2.66 31.00
C GLU A 35 25.01 3.97 31.48
N VAL A 36 25.68 4.68 32.38
CA VAL A 36 25.17 5.92 32.99
C VAL A 36 26.04 7.11 32.64
N ALA A 37 25.51 8.32 32.60
CA ALA A 37 26.26 9.56 32.47
C ALA A 37 25.67 10.62 33.40
N SER A 38 26.54 11.30 34.14
CA SER A 38 26.16 12.32 35.13
C SER A 38 25.82 13.68 34.52
N ASN A 39 26.10 13.87 33.23
CA ASN A 39 25.81 15.08 32.48
C ASN A 39 25.89 14.81 30.97
N ALA A 40 25.48 15.77 30.16
CA ALA A 40 25.47 15.65 28.70
C ALA A 40 26.87 15.48 28.08
N TYR A 41 27.92 16.07 28.65
CA TYR A 41 29.30 15.93 28.13
C TYR A 41 29.82 14.51 28.30
N GLU A 42 29.57 13.88 29.46
CA GLU A 42 29.92 12.49 29.70
C GLU A 42 29.15 11.55 28.77
N ALA A 43 27.87 11.83 28.51
CA ALA A 43 27.09 11.07 27.55
C ALA A 43 27.69 11.16 26.14
N ILE A 44 28.06 12.36 25.69
CA ILE A 44 28.73 12.59 24.40
C ILE A 44 30.05 11.82 24.32
N GLU A 45 30.89 11.92 25.36
CA GLU A 45 32.19 11.25 25.41
C GLU A 45 32.03 9.73 25.30
N LYS A 46 31.04 9.13 25.97
CA LYS A 46 30.78 7.69 25.89
C LYS A 46 30.32 7.26 24.51
N LEU A 47 29.44 8.04 23.88
CA LEU A 47 29.00 7.79 22.50
C LEU A 47 30.15 7.91 21.50
N GLU A 48 31.02 8.91 21.65
CA GLU A 48 32.20 9.12 20.81
C GLU A 48 33.26 8.02 20.99
N LYS A 49 33.39 7.47 22.21
CA LYS A 49 34.26 6.31 22.50
C LYS A 49 33.72 4.97 21.98
N GLY A 50 32.56 4.97 21.31
CA GLY A 50 32.01 3.80 20.65
C GLY A 50 31.00 3.00 21.48
N PHE A 51 30.50 3.54 22.59
CA PHE A 51 29.33 2.95 23.24
C PHE A 51 28.13 3.08 22.30
N GLY A 52 27.59 1.95 21.84
CA GLY A 52 26.42 1.88 20.96
C GLY A 52 25.16 1.50 21.73
N PRO A 53 24.42 2.46 22.32
CA PRO A 53 23.17 2.16 23.00
C PRO A 53 22.05 1.82 22.00
N ASP A 54 21.17 0.91 22.39
CA ASP A 54 19.92 0.65 21.68
C ASP A 54 18.85 1.71 21.98
N ILE A 55 19.00 2.45 23.08
CA ILE A 55 18.14 3.58 23.47
C ILE A 55 18.88 4.53 24.43
N VAL A 56 18.58 5.82 24.34
CA VAL A 56 19.03 6.85 25.28
C VAL A 56 17.84 7.34 26.10
N LEU A 57 17.99 7.35 27.42
CA LEU A 57 17.07 7.94 28.37
C LEU A 57 17.77 9.13 29.04
N SER A 58 17.28 10.35 28.84
CA SER A 58 17.97 11.56 29.32
C SER A 58 17.03 12.47 30.09
N ASP A 59 17.50 13.04 31.20
CA ASP A 59 16.87 14.24 31.74
C ASP A 59 17.03 15.41 30.75
N ILE A 60 16.08 16.33 30.81
CA ILE A 60 16.13 17.64 30.17
C ILE A 60 16.85 18.62 31.09
N LEU A 61 16.52 18.63 32.38
CA LEU A 61 16.99 19.65 33.31
C LEU A 61 18.35 19.25 33.89
N MET A 62 19.41 19.45 33.10
CA MET A 62 20.78 19.18 33.51
C MET A 62 21.62 20.47 33.53
N PRO A 63 22.63 20.58 34.41
CA PRO A 63 23.58 21.69 34.40
C PRO A 63 24.36 21.78 33.09
N GLU A 64 24.75 23.00 32.73
CA GLU A 64 25.62 23.37 31.59
C GLU A 64 25.02 23.12 30.20
N MET A 65 24.61 21.89 29.90
CA MET A 65 23.98 21.50 28.63
C MET A 65 22.70 20.70 28.92
N ASP A 66 21.58 21.22 28.45
CA ASP A 66 20.28 20.60 28.68
C ASP A 66 20.05 19.37 27.78
N GLY A 67 19.04 18.55 28.11
CA GLY A 67 18.73 17.36 27.32
C GLY A 67 18.32 17.65 25.88
N PHE A 68 17.77 18.83 25.58
CA PHE A 68 17.42 19.21 24.21
C PHE A 68 18.67 19.51 23.37
N GLU A 69 19.67 20.14 23.97
CA GLU A 69 20.98 20.39 23.36
C GLU A 69 21.75 19.09 23.16
N LEU A 70 21.74 18.20 24.16
CA LEU A 70 22.28 16.85 24.04
C LEU A 70 21.63 16.09 22.87
N PHE A 71 20.30 16.10 22.79
CA PHE A 71 19.56 15.46 21.70
C PHE A 71 20.01 15.98 20.34
N LYS A 72 20.10 17.31 20.16
CA LYS A 72 20.57 17.91 18.90
C LYS A 72 21.98 17.44 18.56
N LYS A 73 22.88 17.41 19.56
CA LYS A 73 24.26 16.98 19.35
C LYS A 73 24.33 15.51 18.91
N VAL A 74 23.60 14.63 19.60
CA VAL A 74 23.46 13.20 19.28
C VAL A 74 22.92 12.99 17.85
N ARG A 75 21.95 13.79 17.40
CA ARG A 75 21.44 13.74 16.02
C ARG A 75 22.42 14.22 14.95
N THR A 76 23.44 15.00 15.32
CA THR A 76 24.47 15.50 14.39
C THR A 76 25.76 14.67 14.35
N MET A 77 25.88 13.64 15.20
CA MET A 77 27.07 12.78 15.24
C MET A 77 27.20 11.89 13.97
N PRO A 78 28.41 11.64 13.45
CA PRO A 78 28.61 10.80 12.28
C PRO A 78 28.28 9.31 12.52
N TYR A 79 28.01 8.60 11.42
CA TYR A 79 27.74 7.16 11.38
C TYR A 79 29.00 6.34 11.76
N PRO A 80 28.90 5.22 12.53
CA PRO A 80 27.74 4.35 12.69
C PRO A 80 27.24 4.20 14.14
N SER A 81 26.69 5.24 14.79
CA SER A 81 26.20 4.96 16.16
C SER A 81 25.05 5.77 16.77
N CYS A 82 24.70 7.00 16.36
CA CYS A 82 23.77 7.79 17.20
C CYS A 82 22.57 8.44 16.51
N GLN A 83 22.65 8.72 15.19
CA GLN A 83 21.61 9.49 14.49
C GLN A 83 20.22 8.87 14.57
N ASN A 84 20.17 7.54 14.60
CA ASN A 84 18.94 6.77 14.65
C ASN A 84 18.73 6.06 15.99
N VAL A 85 19.44 6.41 17.07
CA VAL A 85 19.14 5.80 18.37
C VAL A 85 17.85 6.39 18.92
N PRO A 86 16.88 5.57 19.37
CA PRO A 86 15.70 6.06 20.07
C PRO A 86 16.10 6.94 21.25
N PHE A 87 15.45 8.09 21.40
CA PHE A 87 15.78 9.04 22.44
C PHE A 87 14.53 9.41 23.22
N VAL A 88 14.55 9.18 24.53
CA VAL A 88 13.43 9.40 25.44
C VAL A 88 13.81 10.44 26.48
N PHE A 89 12.97 11.45 26.64
CA PHE A 89 13.15 12.45 27.69
C PHE A 89 12.48 12.02 29.00
N LEU A 90 13.17 12.23 30.12
CA LEU A 90 12.68 11.96 31.46
C LEU A 90 12.79 13.22 32.33
N THR A 91 11.72 13.96 32.56
CA THR A 91 11.83 15.33 33.11
C THR A 91 10.79 15.69 34.15
N ALA A 92 11.10 16.64 35.03
CA ALA A 92 10.13 17.28 35.92
C ALA A 92 9.26 18.35 35.23
N LEU A 93 9.56 18.70 33.97
CA LEU A 93 8.76 19.68 33.21
C LEU A 93 7.44 19.06 32.75
N SER A 94 6.37 19.34 33.50
CA SER A 94 5.02 18.84 33.22
C SER A 94 4.18 19.75 32.33
N ASP A 95 4.74 20.87 31.85
CA ASP A 95 4.00 21.84 31.04
C ASP A 95 3.85 21.39 29.58
N GLN A 96 2.67 21.62 29.03
CA GLN A 96 2.30 21.18 27.68
C GLN A 96 3.22 21.77 26.59
N ALA A 97 3.78 22.95 26.80
CA ALA A 97 4.66 23.61 25.84
C ALA A 97 6.00 22.89 25.67
N ASN A 98 6.65 22.46 26.76
CA ASN A 98 7.90 21.69 26.68
C ASN A 98 7.70 20.27 26.14
N ARG A 99 6.56 19.63 26.42
CA ARG A 99 6.19 18.35 25.82
C ARG A 99 6.01 18.44 24.30
N LEU A 100 5.30 19.48 23.83
CA LEU A 100 5.12 19.74 22.39
C LEU A 100 6.45 20.08 21.71
N ARG A 101 7.35 20.80 22.39
CA ARG A 101 8.70 21.10 21.90
C ARG A 101 9.56 19.83 21.75
N GLY A 102 9.55 18.94 22.74
CA GLY A 102 10.29 17.67 22.68
C GLY A 102 9.81 16.73 21.58
N LEU A 103 8.50 16.58 21.42
CA LEU A 103 7.91 15.78 20.33
C LEU A 103 8.17 16.44 18.96
N GLY A 104 8.07 17.76 18.86
CA GLY A 104 8.37 18.51 17.63
C GLY A 104 9.83 18.43 17.18
N MET A 105 10.75 18.06 18.07
CA MET A 105 12.17 17.84 17.76
C MET A 105 12.46 16.41 17.26
N GLY A 106 11.49 15.50 17.28
CA GLY A 106 11.66 14.12 16.83
C GLY A 106 12.21 13.16 17.89
N ALA A 107 11.95 13.41 19.18
CA ALA A 107 12.17 12.42 20.24
C ALA A 107 11.10 11.31 20.19
N ASP A 108 11.48 10.10 20.61
CA ASP A 108 10.64 8.91 20.47
C ASP A 108 9.56 8.79 21.58
N ASP A 109 9.82 9.36 22.77
CA ASP A 109 8.82 9.53 23.84
C ASP A 109 9.24 10.63 24.82
N TYR A 110 8.30 11.06 25.67
CA TYR A 110 8.47 12.08 26.70
C TYR A 110 7.76 11.65 27.98
N ILE A 111 8.52 11.41 29.05
CA ILE A 111 8.05 10.86 30.33
C ILE A 111 8.27 11.87 31.45
N THR A 112 7.21 12.19 32.19
CA THR A 112 7.25 13.16 33.31
C THR A 112 7.59 12.47 34.64
N LYS A 113 8.40 13.11 35.48
CA LYS A 113 8.67 12.75 36.88
C LYS A 113 7.53 13.29 37.79
N PRO A 114 7.05 12.54 38.80
CA PRO A 114 7.40 11.15 39.12
C PRO A 114 6.76 10.17 38.13
N PHE A 115 7.42 9.02 37.93
CA PHE A 115 6.99 7.95 37.02
C PHE A 115 6.84 6.63 37.77
N ASP A 116 6.02 5.73 37.22
CA ASP A 116 5.95 4.35 37.67
C ASP A 116 7.09 3.52 37.04
N PRO A 117 7.91 2.80 37.84
CA PRO A 117 9.01 1.99 37.32
C PRO A 117 8.59 0.92 36.29
N GLN A 118 7.43 0.27 36.47
CA GLN A 118 6.95 -0.74 35.54
C GLN A 118 6.48 -0.11 34.23
N GLU A 119 5.77 1.03 34.32
CA GLU A 119 5.36 1.78 33.13
C GLU A 119 6.58 2.23 32.31
N LEU A 120 7.61 2.75 32.97
CA LEU A 120 8.84 3.19 32.32
C LEU A 120 9.49 2.05 31.53
N VAL A 121 9.67 0.88 32.16
CA VAL A 121 10.26 -0.30 31.49
C VAL A 121 9.42 -0.73 30.28
N ILE A 122 8.09 -0.80 30.42
CA ILE A 122 7.19 -1.22 29.34
C ILE A 122 7.26 -0.23 28.16
N ARG A 123 7.30 1.08 28.42
CA ARG A 123 7.42 2.10 27.38
C ARG A 123 8.73 1.95 26.60
N ILE A 124 9.85 1.81 27.30
CA ILE A 124 11.16 1.59 26.70
C ILE A 124 11.17 0.30 25.86
N GLN A 125 10.67 -0.81 26.41
CA GLN A 125 10.57 -2.08 25.68
C GLN A 125 9.68 -1.98 24.43
N ASN A 126 8.57 -1.23 24.48
CA ASN A 126 7.69 -1.01 23.35
C ASN A 126 8.32 -0.16 22.24
N ILE A 127 9.15 0.84 22.58
CA ILE A 127 9.90 1.63 21.59
C ILE A 127 10.92 0.73 20.89
N LEU A 128 11.68 -0.05 21.67
CA LEU A 128 12.67 -0.98 21.15
C LEU A 128 12.03 -2.08 20.28
N ARG A 129 10.90 -2.66 20.71
CA ARG A 129 10.16 -3.66 19.93
C ARG A 129 9.64 -3.09 18.60
N ARG A 130 9.11 -1.85 18.60
CA ARG A 130 8.66 -1.18 17.36
C ARG A 130 9.84 -0.93 16.41
N ARG A 131 11.00 -0.56 16.95
CA ARG A 131 12.25 -0.35 16.19
C ARG A 131 12.84 -1.65 15.65
N GLU A 132 12.83 -2.71 16.45
CA GLU A 132 13.22 -4.05 16.01
C GLU A 132 12.27 -4.60 14.96
N ALA A 133 10.97 -4.41 15.11
CA ALA A 133 9.99 -4.77 14.08
C ALA A 133 10.20 -4.00 12.76
N VAL A 134 10.91 -2.87 12.79
CA VAL A 134 11.35 -2.11 11.60
C VAL A 134 12.74 -2.57 11.11
N ARG A 135 13.66 -2.95 12.02
CA ARG A 135 15.01 -3.49 11.72
C ARG A 135 14.98 -4.94 11.20
N MET A 136 14.05 -5.77 11.66
CA MET A 136 13.87 -7.19 11.31
C MET A 136 13.16 -7.40 9.97
N THR A 137 12.78 -6.34 9.25
CA THR A 137 11.81 -6.43 8.14
C THR A 137 12.40 -6.59 6.74
N LEU A 138 13.70 -6.84 6.59
CA LEU A 138 14.28 -7.18 5.28
C LEU A 138 14.87 -8.59 5.28
N SER A 139 14.17 -9.50 5.96
CA SER A 139 14.30 -10.94 5.76
C SER A 139 12.97 -11.52 5.31
N GLY A 140 12.98 -12.50 4.42
CA GLY A 140 11.77 -13.12 3.91
C GLY A 140 12.08 -14.04 2.75
N SER A 141 11.05 -14.42 2.00
CA SER A 141 11.22 -15.31 0.85
C SER A 141 11.09 -14.53 -0.46
N LEU A 142 11.96 -14.83 -1.44
CA LEU A 142 11.83 -14.31 -2.81
C LEU A 142 10.52 -14.72 -3.51
N ARG A 143 9.78 -15.68 -2.93
CA ARG A 143 8.42 -16.03 -3.37
C ARG A 143 7.37 -15.00 -2.98
N GLU A 144 7.62 -14.25 -1.91
CA GLU A 144 6.70 -13.27 -1.33
C GLU A 144 7.05 -11.86 -1.79
N VAL A 145 8.36 -11.56 -1.87
CA VAL A 145 8.88 -10.26 -2.30
C VAL A 145 9.95 -10.47 -3.39
N PRO A 146 9.71 -10.07 -4.65
CA PRO A 146 10.69 -10.13 -5.71
C PRO A 146 12.01 -9.42 -5.38
N LEU A 147 13.12 -9.96 -5.87
CA LEU A 147 14.46 -9.39 -5.63
C LEU A 147 14.56 -7.93 -6.06
N ILE A 148 13.91 -7.56 -7.17
CA ILE A 148 13.91 -6.19 -7.69
C ILE A 148 13.30 -5.22 -6.68
N ASP A 149 12.15 -5.58 -6.09
CA ASP A 149 11.45 -4.74 -5.13
C ASP A 149 12.29 -4.55 -3.86
N ILE A 150 13.02 -5.60 -3.46
CA ILE A 150 13.96 -5.52 -2.33
C ILE A 150 15.09 -4.54 -2.67
N LEU A 151 15.68 -4.63 -3.86
CA LEU A 151 16.77 -3.73 -4.28
C LEU A 151 16.29 -2.29 -4.41
N GLN A 152 15.08 -2.06 -4.96
CA GLN A 152 14.47 -0.73 -5.05
C GLN A 152 14.13 -0.15 -3.67
N LEU A 153 13.64 -0.98 -2.75
CA LEU A 153 13.39 -0.57 -1.37
C LEU A 153 14.69 -0.16 -0.67
N LEU A 154 15.75 -0.94 -0.83
CA LEU A 154 17.07 -0.64 -0.26
C LEU A 154 17.69 0.61 -0.92
N GLU A 155 17.46 0.83 -2.21
CA GLU A 155 17.86 2.03 -2.95
C GLU A 155 17.13 3.28 -2.42
N THR A 156 15.80 3.22 -2.34
CA THR A 156 14.93 4.31 -1.85
C THR A 156 15.28 4.70 -0.42
N GLN A 157 15.55 3.71 0.44
CA GLN A 157 15.94 3.95 1.82
C GLN A 157 17.45 4.20 2.01
N ARG A 158 18.21 4.28 0.93
CA ARG A 158 19.67 4.53 0.91
C ARG A 158 20.44 3.62 1.88
N LYS A 159 20.08 2.34 1.94
CA LYS A 159 20.68 1.38 2.87
C LYS A 159 22.09 0.99 2.47
N THR A 160 22.95 0.78 3.47
CA THR A 160 24.31 0.25 3.29
C THR A 160 24.42 -1.07 4.02
N GLY A 161 24.85 -2.13 3.34
CA GLY A 161 24.91 -3.49 3.88
C GLY A 161 24.97 -4.55 2.80
N VAL A 162 24.76 -5.81 3.17
CA VAL A 162 24.70 -6.95 2.25
C VAL A 162 23.31 -7.60 2.29
N LEU A 163 22.69 -7.79 1.14
CA LEU A 163 21.54 -8.66 0.98
C LEU A 163 22.05 -10.06 0.66
N ARG A 164 21.82 -10.99 1.58
CA ARG A 164 22.13 -12.41 1.41
C ARG A 164 20.90 -13.13 0.91
N ILE A 165 21.07 -14.05 -0.02
CA ILE A 165 20.00 -14.87 -0.56
C ILE A 165 20.48 -16.32 -0.57
N ASP A 166 19.76 -17.19 0.11
CA ASP A 166 20.01 -18.62 0.20
C ASP A 166 18.95 -19.38 -0.61
N ARG A 167 19.38 -20.14 -1.62
CA ARG A 167 18.54 -21.00 -2.45
C ARG A 167 19.12 -22.40 -2.52
N ARG A 168 18.81 -23.23 -1.51
CA ARG A 168 19.23 -24.64 -1.38
C ARG A 168 20.76 -24.79 -1.35
N ASP A 169 21.38 -24.95 -2.53
CA ASP A 169 22.81 -25.20 -2.71
C ASP A 169 23.56 -23.98 -3.28
N LYS A 170 22.86 -22.85 -3.46
CA LYS A 170 23.43 -21.61 -3.99
C LYS A 170 23.18 -20.46 -3.03
N VAL A 171 24.25 -19.74 -2.70
CA VAL A 171 24.20 -18.51 -1.92
C VAL A 171 24.62 -17.35 -2.80
N ALA A 172 23.90 -16.24 -2.69
CA ALA A 172 24.26 -15.00 -3.31
C ALA A 172 24.36 -13.87 -2.28
N GLU A 173 25.30 -12.96 -2.50
CA GLU A 173 25.51 -11.77 -1.69
C GLU A 173 25.52 -10.54 -2.59
N ILE A 174 24.61 -9.60 -2.34
CA ILE A 174 24.54 -8.31 -3.02
C ILE A 174 24.94 -7.24 -2.02
N PHE A 175 26.04 -6.54 -2.29
CA PHE A 175 26.54 -5.48 -1.43
C PHE A 175 26.01 -4.12 -1.91
N LEU A 176 25.47 -3.36 -0.98
CA LEU A 176 24.89 -2.06 -1.20
C LEU A 176 25.60 -0.98 -0.38
N LYS A 177 25.78 0.19 -0.99
CA LYS A 177 26.36 1.39 -0.37
C LYS A 177 25.49 2.59 -0.71
N ASN A 178 24.91 3.21 0.32
CA ASN A 178 23.94 4.30 0.18
C ASN A 178 22.79 3.99 -0.79
N GLY A 179 22.32 2.74 -0.78
CA GLY A 179 21.27 2.23 -1.64
C GLY A 179 21.73 1.73 -3.01
N ARG A 180 22.99 1.96 -3.38
CA ARG A 180 23.54 1.51 -4.67
C ARG A 180 24.17 0.14 -4.57
N VAL A 181 23.88 -0.74 -5.51
CA VAL A 181 24.52 -2.05 -5.67
C VAL A 181 25.95 -1.86 -6.19
N VAL A 182 26.94 -2.16 -5.35
CA VAL A 182 28.37 -1.92 -5.62
C VAL A 182 29.16 -3.20 -5.90
N HIS A 183 28.64 -4.34 -5.44
CA HIS A 183 29.25 -5.65 -5.67
C HIS A 183 28.19 -6.75 -5.58
N VAL A 184 28.29 -7.79 -6.41
CA VAL A 184 27.44 -8.99 -6.33
C VAL A 184 28.33 -10.23 -6.44
N ASN A 185 28.07 -11.23 -5.61
CA ASN A 185 28.69 -12.55 -5.66
C ASN A 185 27.62 -13.64 -5.70
N ALA A 186 27.72 -14.60 -6.61
CA ALA A 186 26.83 -15.76 -6.69
C ALA A 186 27.59 -16.99 -7.23
N GLY A 187 28.14 -17.81 -6.32
CA GLY A 187 29.00 -18.94 -6.69
C GLY A 187 30.31 -18.46 -7.33
N ASP A 188 30.58 -18.89 -8.57
CA ASP A 188 31.76 -18.47 -9.34
C ASP A 188 31.53 -17.16 -10.13
N LEU A 189 30.32 -16.61 -10.11
CA LEU A 189 29.96 -15.39 -10.84
C LEU A 189 30.14 -14.16 -9.95
N ILE A 190 30.66 -13.09 -10.52
CA ILE A 190 30.89 -11.80 -9.85
C ILE A 190 30.30 -10.65 -10.69
N GLY A 191 29.81 -9.60 -10.02
CA GLY A 191 29.36 -8.36 -10.64
C GLY A 191 28.07 -8.51 -11.44
N LYS A 192 27.98 -7.86 -12.60
CA LYS A 192 26.75 -7.83 -13.42
C LYS A 192 26.27 -9.22 -13.84
N GLU A 193 27.18 -10.14 -14.16
CA GLU A 193 26.82 -11.52 -14.53
C GLU A 193 26.22 -12.29 -13.34
N ALA A 194 26.72 -12.06 -12.13
CA ALA A 194 26.14 -12.63 -10.92
C ALA A 194 24.74 -12.07 -10.66
N LEU A 195 24.56 -10.76 -10.82
CA LEU A 195 23.27 -10.09 -10.66
C LEU A 195 22.24 -10.62 -11.67
N LYS A 196 22.61 -10.79 -12.95
CA LYS A 196 21.74 -11.39 -13.98
C LYS A 196 21.32 -12.81 -13.60
N ALA A 197 22.23 -13.63 -13.09
CA ALA A 197 21.94 -15.00 -12.71
C ALA A 197 20.94 -15.10 -11.54
N ILE A 198 21.04 -14.21 -10.54
CA ILE A 198 20.16 -14.19 -9.36
C ILE A 198 18.80 -13.54 -9.64
N LEU A 199 18.70 -12.62 -10.61
CA LEU A 199 17.41 -12.08 -11.07
C LEU A 199 16.48 -13.17 -11.64
N ARG A 200 17.02 -14.31 -12.08
CA ARG A 200 16.24 -15.48 -12.51
C ARG A 200 15.71 -16.34 -11.37
N TRP A 201 16.04 -16.02 -10.10
CA TRP A 201 15.62 -16.84 -8.97
C TRP A 201 14.19 -16.48 -8.56
N ASP A 202 13.30 -17.48 -8.63
CA ASP A 202 11.88 -17.40 -8.24
C ASP A 202 11.64 -17.77 -6.76
N SER A 203 12.70 -18.10 -6.04
CA SER A 203 12.65 -18.66 -4.70
C SER A 203 14.02 -18.55 -4.03
N GLY A 204 14.03 -18.41 -2.71
CA GLY A 204 15.23 -18.26 -1.88
C GLY A 204 14.91 -17.43 -0.65
N GLU A 205 15.47 -17.79 0.49
CA GLU A 205 15.33 -16.99 1.71
C GLU A 205 16.36 -15.89 1.67
N PHE A 206 15.92 -14.65 1.85
CA PHE A 206 16.79 -13.49 1.87
C PHE A 206 16.88 -12.88 3.26
N GLU A 207 18.01 -12.24 3.54
CA GLU A 207 18.23 -11.46 4.74
C GLU A 207 19.16 -10.28 4.42
N PHE A 208 18.74 -9.07 4.75
CA PHE A 208 19.59 -7.89 4.67
C PHE A 208 20.35 -7.67 5.97
N VAL A 209 21.67 -7.74 5.90
CA VAL A 209 22.59 -7.45 7.01
C VAL A 209 23.18 -6.05 6.82
N PRO A 210 22.79 -5.05 7.64
CA PRO A 210 23.31 -3.71 7.52
C PRO A 210 24.81 -3.65 7.84
N ASN A 211 25.51 -2.63 7.34
CA ASN A 211 26.90 -2.29 7.69
C ASN A 211 27.99 -3.27 7.29
N VAL A 212 27.68 -4.21 6.41
CA VAL A 212 28.69 -5.05 5.77
C VAL A 212 29.19 -4.36 4.51
N GLN A 213 30.51 -4.17 4.39
CA GLN A 213 31.16 -3.58 3.23
C GLN A 213 31.81 -4.67 2.37
N PRO A 214 31.77 -4.57 1.04
CA PRO A 214 32.47 -5.51 0.17
C PRO A 214 33.98 -5.28 0.23
N GLN A 215 34.77 -6.33 -0.01
CA GLN A 215 36.22 -6.19 -0.16
C GLN A 215 36.60 -5.50 -1.48
N ASN A 216 35.75 -5.61 -2.50
CA ASN A 216 35.93 -5.01 -3.82
C ASN A 216 34.62 -4.35 -4.28
N GLU A 217 34.69 -3.17 -4.88
CA GLU A 217 33.56 -2.56 -5.60
C GLU A 217 33.76 -2.83 -7.09
N THR A 218 32.87 -3.60 -7.70
CA THR A 218 33.00 -4.02 -9.12
C THR A 218 31.97 -3.36 -10.02
N MET A 219 31.13 -2.48 -9.48
CA MET A 219 30.06 -1.78 -10.19
C MET A 219 29.98 -0.33 -9.68
N ASP A 220 29.78 0.61 -10.61
CA ASP A 220 29.64 2.06 -10.33
C ASP A 220 28.35 2.64 -10.97
N GLU A 221 27.49 1.76 -11.48
CA GLU A 221 26.27 2.15 -12.21
C GLU A 221 25.12 2.50 -11.24
N ASN A 222 24.14 3.25 -11.73
CA ASN A 222 22.89 3.46 -10.99
C ASN A 222 22.14 2.11 -10.86
N THR A 223 21.59 1.81 -9.69
CA THR A 223 20.97 0.49 -9.43
C THR A 223 19.71 0.25 -10.25
N THR A 224 18.89 1.29 -10.45
CA THR A 224 17.72 1.21 -11.32
C THR A 224 18.13 0.95 -12.78
N GLU A 225 19.14 1.66 -13.28
CA GLU A 225 19.67 1.48 -14.65
C GLU A 225 20.30 0.09 -14.84
N LEU A 226 21.07 -0.38 -13.85
CA LEU A 226 21.68 -1.70 -13.83
C LEU A 226 20.62 -2.81 -13.90
N ILE A 227 19.53 -2.69 -13.12
CA ILE A 227 18.42 -3.64 -13.14
C ILE A 227 17.72 -3.64 -14.51
N LEU A 228 17.40 -2.46 -15.06
CA LEU A 228 16.75 -2.34 -16.37
C LEU A 228 17.59 -2.99 -17.47
N ASN A 229 18.89 -2.69 -17.52
CA ASN A 229 19.80 -3.28 -18.49
C ASN A 229 19.88 -4.81 -18.36
N CYS A 230 19.96 -5.31 -17.12
CA CYS A 230 19.95 -6.76 -16.89
C CYS A 230 18.63 -7.41 -17.32
N MET A 231 17.48 -6.78 -17.06
CA MET A 231 16.17 -7.30 -17.44
C MET A 231 15.96 -7.32 -18.96
N SER A 232 16.36 -6.25 -19.66
CA SER A 232 16.31 -6.22 -21.13
C SER A 232 17.17 -7.31 -21.76
N GLU A 233 18.40 -7.51 -21.27
CA GLU A 233 19.26 -8.62 -21.73
C GLU A 233 18.61 -10.00 -21.47
N LEU A 234 17.96 -10.18 -20.31
CA LEU A 234 17.26 -11.43 -19.97
C LEU A 234 16.03 -11.70 -20.84
N ASP A 235 15.28 -10.66 -21.20
CA ASP A 235 14.10 -10.78 -22.06
C ASP A 235 14.49 -11.05 -23.51
N GLU A 236 15.58 -10.46 -24.01
CA GLU A 236 16.16 -10.78 -25.32
C GLU A 236 16.64 -12.24 -25.39
N GLU A 237 17.31 -12.74 -24.34
CA GLU A 237 17.73 -14.14 -24.26
C GLU A 237 16.52 -15.08 -24.21
N ARG A 238 15.49 -14.76 -23.41
CA ARG A 238 14.23 -15.52 -23.33
C ARG A 238 13.47 -15.55 -24.65
N ALA A 239 13.43 -14.41 -25.36
CA ALA A 239 12.83 -14.32 -26.67
C ALA A 239 13.59 -15.17 -27.70
N SER A 240 14.93 -15.21 -27.61
CA SER A 240 15.76 -16.07 -28.47
C SER A 240 15.60 -17.57 -28.18
N GLU A 241 15.39 -17.95 -26.92
CA GLU A 241 15.13 -19.34 -26.51
C GLU A 241 13.71 -19.80 -26.91
N ALA A 242 12.71 -18.94 -26.75
CA ALA A 242 11.31 -19.22 -27.10
C ALA A 242 11.02 -19.28 -28.61
N THR A 243 11.78 -18.53 -29.43
CA THR A 243 11.65 -18.56 -30.90
C THR A 243 12.21 -19.83 -31.54
N SER A 244 12.92 -20.67 -30.79
CA SER A 244 13.49 -21.93 -31.30
C SER A 244 12.50 -23.10 -31.39
N SER A 245 11.23 -22.95 -30.96
CA SER A 245 10.26 -24.05 -30.89
C SER A 245 8.90 -23.86 -31.57
N PHE A 246 8.69 -22.82 -32.40
CA PHE A 246 7.40 -22.60 -33.07
C PHE A 246 7.56 -22.43 -34.58
N SER A 247 6.60 -22.94 -35.35
CA SER A 247 6.58 -22.71 -36.80
C SER A 247 6.12 -21.28 -37.09
N GLU A 248 6.68 -20.67 -38.16
CA GLU A 248 6.41 -19.29 -38.59
C GLU A 248 4.89 -19.00 -38.72
N LYS A 249 4.11 -20.01 -39.08
CA LYS A 249 2.65 -19.96 -39.25
C LYS A 249 1.87 -19.89 -37.94
N GLU A 250 2.37 -20.54 -36.88
CA GLU A 250 1.76 -20.49 -35.53
C GLU A 250 2.05 -19.16 -34.86
N LEU A 251 3.26 -18.62 -35.10
CA LEU A 251 3.64 -17.29 -34.66
C LEU A 251 2.76 -16.22 -35.30
N GLU A 252 2.51 -16.32 -36.60
CA GLU A 252 1.67 -15.36 -37.34
C GLU A 252 0.21 -15.39 -36.89
N ALA A 253 -0.33 -16.57 -36.58
CA ALA A 253 -1.69 -16.73 -36.05
C ALA A 253 -1.81 -16.18 -34.61
N ALA A 254 -0.84 -16.45 -33.74
CA ALA A 254 -0.81 -15.90 -32.40
C ALA A 254 -0.63 -14.37 -32.40
N LEU A 255 0.26 -13.86 -33.25
CA LEU A 255 0.47 -12.42 -33.44
C LEU A 255 -0.74 -11.72 -34.07
N SER A 256 -1.49 -12.40 -34.94
CA SER A 256 -2.76 -11.90 -35.48
C SER A 256 -3.80 -11.72 -34.37
N ILE A 257 -3.93 -12.71 -33.49
CA ILE A 257 -4.88 -12.68 -32.35
C ILE A 257 -4.45 -11.60 -31.33
N LEU A 258 -3.15 -11.48 -31.06
CA LEU A 258 -2.60 -10.43 -30.21
C LEU A 258 -2.80 -9.04 -30.83
N ARG A 259 -2.61 -8.86 -32.14
CA ARG A 259 -2.85 -7.60 -32.85
C ARG A 259 -4.33 -7.19 -32.88
N GLU A 260 -5.25 -8.16 -32.93
CA GLU A 260 -6.69 -7.89 -32.80
C GLU A 260 -7.10 -7.54 -31.36
N ALA A 261 -6.41 -8.09 -30.35
CA ALA A 261 -6.58 -7.74 -28.94
C ALA A 261 -5.91 -6.39 -28.57
N GLU A 262 -4.88 -5.98 -29.30
CA GLU A 262 -4.09 -4.73 -29.12
C GLU A 262 -4.64 -3.52 -29.89
N LYS A 263 -5.94 -3.46 -30.24
CA LYS A 263 -6.53 -2.16 -30.51
C LYS A 263 -6.48 -1.35 -29.21
N GLN A 264 -5.43 -0.52 -29.05
CA GLN A 264 -5.27 0.39 -27.94
C GLN A 264 -6.57 1.16 -27.77
N ILE A 265 -7.28 0.85 -26.69
CA ILE A 265 -8.46 1.61 -26.29
C ILE A 265 -7.97 3.00 -25.92
N ASP A 266 -8.56 4.01 -26.55
CA ASP A 266 -8.29 5.38 -26.17
C ASP A 266 -8.91 5.66 -24.81
N VAL A 267 -8.07 5.55 -23.77
CA VAL A 267 -8.46 5.81 -22.38
C VAL A 267 -8.56 7.30 -22.06
N GLU A 268 -8.19 8.20 -22.98
CA GLU A 268 -8.39 9.65 -22.82
C GLU A 268 -9.83 10.06 -23.18
N SER A 269 -10.53 9.26 -23.98
CA SER A 269 -11.94 9.44 -24.33
C SER A 269 -12.86 8.59 -23.42
N PRO A 270 -14.19 8.85 -23.38
CA PRO A 270 -15.13 7.94 -22.75
C PRO A 270 -15.15 6.59 -23.46
N VAL A 271 -15.10 5.49 -22.71
CA VAL A 271 -15.12 4.13 -23.28
C VAL A 271 -16.47 3.50 -22.99
N GLU A 272 -17.25 3.20 -24.03
CA GLU A 272 -18.52 2.48 -23.88
C GLU A 272 -18.26 1.01 -23.51
N ILE A 273 -18.82 0.58 -22.38
CA ILE A 273 -18.64 -0.76 -21.81
C ILE A 273 -19.94 -1.58 -21.80
N GLY A 274 -21.05 -0.95 -22.17
CA GLY A 274 -22.38 -1.52 -22.36
C GLY A 274 -23.29 -0.44 -22.94
N HIS A 275 -24.51 -0.79 -23.36
CA HIS A 275 -25.41 0.16 -23.99
C HIS A 275 -25.63 1.38 -23.09
N ASN A 276 -25.24 2.56 -23.57
CA ASN A 276 -25.34 3.82 -22.82
C ASN A 276 -24.64 3.75 -21.43
N THR A 277 -23.57 2.97 -21.32
CA THR A 277 -22.79 2.76 -20.10
C THR A 277 -21.33 2.96 -20.41
N PHE A 278 -20.67 3.87 -19.70
CA PHE A 278 -19.34 4.33 -20.05
C PHE A 278 -18.40 4.23 -18.85
N TRP A 279 -17.18 3.78 -19.10
CA TRP A 279 -16.05 4.10 -18.23
C TRP A 279 -15.55 5.50 -18.56
N ILE A 280 -15.44 6.34 -17.54
CA ILE A 280 -15.01 7.73 -17.63
C ILE A 280 -13.91 8.08 -16.63
N GLY A 281 -13.23 7.07 -16.09
CA GLY A 281 -12.09 7.26 -15.20
C GLY A 281 -10.85 7.81 -15.92
N GLN A 282 -9.76 7.93 -15.17
CA GLN A 282 -8.44 8.27 -15.70
C GLN A 282 -7.49 7.09 -15.51
N ARG A 283 -6.56 6.91 -16.45
CA ARG A 283 -5.45 5.97 -16.32
C ARG A 283 -4.16 6.75 -16.10
N GLU A 284 -3.45 6.41 -15.04
CA GLU A 284 -2.17 7.03 -14.71
C GLU A 284 -1.03 6.20 -15.28
N LYS A 285 -0.18 6.84 -16.08
CA LYS A 285 1.00 6.22 -16.71
C LYS A 285 2.20 6.12 -15.76
N GLU A 286 2.14 6.82 -14.63
CA GLU A 286 3.16 6.79 -13.58
C GLU A 286 3.06 5.48 -12.78
N ASN A 287 4.01 5.25 -11.85
CA ASN A 287 4.14 4.00 -11.09
C ASN A 287 3.00 3.82 -10.07
N VAL A 288 1.79 3.57 -10.57
CA VAL A 288 0.53 3.53 -9.82
C VAL A 288 -0.16 2.19 -10.05
N GLU A 289 -0.12 1.35 -9.02
CA GLU A 289 -0.72 0.00 -9.04
C GLU A 289 -2.24 0.00 -8.82
N LEU A 290 -2.79 1.08 -8.23
CA LEU A 290 -4.22 1.24 -7.95
C LEU A 290 -4.84 2.25 -8.90
N GLN A 291 -5.34 1.75 -10.03
CA GLN A 291 -6.07 2.54 -11.02
C GLN A 291 -7.55 2.61 -10.65
N VAL A 292 -8.06 3.79 -10.30
CA VAL A 292 -9.47 3.98 -9.92
C VAL A 292 -10.37 4.00 -11.15
N ASN A 293 -11.53 3.36 -11.07
CA ASN A 293 -12.55 3.40 -12.10
C ASN A 293 -13.72 4.29 -11.68
N VAL A 294 -14.26 5.01 -12.66
CA VAL A 294 -15.43 5.87 -12.54
C VAL A 294 -16.34 5.56 -13.72
N TYR A 295 -17.64 5.42 -13.48
CA TYR A 295 -18.59 5.01 -14.51
C TYR A 295 -19.76 5.98 -14.62
N LEU A 296 -20.27 6.15 -15.85
CA LEU A 296 -21.48 6.90 -16.14
C LEU A 296 -22.48 6.00 -16.86
N ARG A 297 -23.67 5.86 -16.28
CA ARG A 297 -24.79 5.10 -16.86
C ARG A 297 -25.92 6.05 -17.20
N ARG A 298 -26.35 6.07 -18.47
CA ARG A 298 -27.44 6.92 -18.97
C ARG A 298 -28.70 6.11 -19.25
N PHE A 299 -29.68 6.19 -18.37
CA PHE A 299 -30.97 5.54 -18.59
C PHE A 299 -31.82 6.43 -19.47
N ILE A 300 -32.25 5.92 -20.63
CA ILE A 300 -33.05 6.68 -21.60
C ILE A 300 -34.29 5.87 -21.94
N GLY A 301 -35.46 6.37 -21.55
CA GLY A 301 -36.72 5.67 -21.76
C GLY A 301 -37.91 6.51 -21.28
N GLU A 302 -39.10 6.19 -21.79
CA GLU A 302 -40.34 6.90 -21.45
C GLU A 302 -40.27 8.44 -21.63
N GLY A 303 -39.48 8.90 -22.60
CA GLY A 303 -39.28 10.33 -22.88
C GLY A 303 -38.45 11.07 -21.82
N LYS A 304 -37.75 10.33 -20.94
CA LYS A 304 -36.89 10.87 -19.89
C LYS A 304 -35.46 10.34 -20.03
N THR A 305 -34.53 11.06 -19.41
CA THR A 305 -33.15 10.64 -19.22
C THR A 305 -32.79 10.77 -17.76
N VAL A 306 -32.06 9.78 -17.23
CA VAL A 306 -31.46 9.82 -15.90
C VAL A 306 -30.00 9.42 -16.04
N ASN A 307 -29.08 10.29 -15.62
CA ASN A 307 -27.64 10.06 -15.65
C ASN A 307 -27.15 9.70 -14.24
N LEU A 308 -26.65 8.47 -14.09
CA LEU A 308 -26.07 7.97 -12.85
C LEU A 308 -24.55 7.94 -12.95
N LEU A 309 -23.89 8.69 -12.07
CA LEU A 309 -22.46 8.60 -11.83
C LEU A 309 -22.17 7.54 -10.74
N ILE A 310 -21.31 6.57 -11.00
CA ILE A 310 -20.92 5.53 -10.04
C ILE A 310 -19.46 5.75 -9.65
N GLU A 311 -19.26 6.07 -8.37
CA GLU A 311 -18.07 6.74 -7.84
C GLU A 311 -17.84 8.12 -8.46
N SER A 312 -17.27 9.07 -7.72
CA SER A 312 -16.96 10.40 -8.26
C SER A 312 -15.50 10.54 -8.72
N GLY A 313 -14.67 9.57 -8.37
CA GLY A 313 -13.22 9.60 -8.53
C GLY A 313 -12.48 10.50 -7.53
N PRO A 314 -11.14 10.46 -7.59
CA PRO A 314 -10.25 11.31 -6.80
C PRO A 314 -10.16 12.73 -7.38
N ILE A 315 -9.77 13.70 -6.54
CA ILE A 315 -9.65 15.13 -6.91
C ILE A 315 -8.76 15.34 -8.14
N LYS A 316 -7.65 14.60 -8.23
CA LYS A 316 -6.69 14.70 -9.34
C LYS A 316 -7.29 14.31 -10.70
N ALA A 317 -8.33 13.49 -10.72
CA ALA A 317 -8.96 13.03 -11.96
C ALA A 317 -10.18 13.86 -12.38
N PHE A 318 -10.52 14.92 -11.63
CA PHE A 318 -11.75 15.68 -11.84
C PHE A 318 -11.86 16.26 -13.25
N ASP A 319 -10.80 16.88 -13.77
CA ASP A 319 -10.85 17.55 -15.09
C ASP A 319 -11.04 16.54 -16.23
N SER A 320 -10.38 15.37 -16.14
CA SER A 320 -10.55 14.27 -17.10
C SER A 320 -11.98 13.73 -17.07
N ILE A 321 -12.50 13.44 -15.87
CA ILE A 321 -13.87 12.95 -15.67
C ILE A 321 -14.89 13.98 -16.19
N ALA A 322 -14.71 15.27 -15.85
CA ALA A 322 -15.59 16.34 -16.26
C ALA A 322 -15.62 16.51 -17.79
N SER A 323 -14.45 16.46 -18.45
CA SER A 323 -14.37 16.51 -19.92
C SER A 323 -15.15 15.37 -20.57
N LYS A 324 -15.02 14.15 -20.05
CA LYS A 324 -15.75 12.97 -20.55
C LYS A 324 -17.26 13.07 -20.30
N CYS A 325 -17.67 13.63 -19.17
CA CYS A 325 -19.09 13.93 -18.92
C CYS A 325 -19.63 14.98 -19.89
N VAL A 326 -18.89 16.04 -20.19
CA VAL A 326 -19.32 17.06 -21.17
C VAL A 326 -19.54 16.44 -22.55
N GLU A 327 -18.68 15.50 -22.97
CA GLU A 327 -18.87 14.78 -24.23
C GLU A 327 -20.14 13.91 -24.26
N LEU A 328 -20.45 13.23 -23.16
CA LEU A 328 -21.56 12.27 -23.09
C LEU A 328 -22.92 12.88 -22.74
N ILE A 329 -22.94 13.91 -21.88
CA ILE A 329 -24.13 14.49 -21.27
C ILE A 329 -24.14 16.03 -21.29
N GLU A 330 -23.30 16.66 -22.12
CA GLU A 330 -23.18 18.12 -22.35
C GLU A 330 -22.62 18.92 -21.16
N SER A 331 -22.92 18.51 -19.92
CA SER A 331 -22.48 19.19 -18.70
C SER A 331 -22.46 18.25 -17.51
N MET A 332 -21.52 18.48 -16.59
CA MET A 332 -21.51 17.85 -15.26
C MET A 332 -22.75 18.21 -14.41
N SER A 333 -23.44 19.31 -14.75
CA SER A 333 -24.70 19.72 -14.11
C SER A 333 -25.92 18.91 -14.57
N ASN A 334 -25.73 17.93 -15.46
CA ASN A 334 -26.77 17.03 -15.93
C ASN A 334 -26.66 15.65 -15.24
N ILE A 335 -26.03 15.56 -14.07
CA ILE A 335 -25.92 14.33 -13.29
C ILE A 335 -27.06 14.30 -12.27
N ASP A 336 -28.03 13.43 -12.49
CA ASP A 336 -29.21 13.32 -11.63
C ASP A 336 -28.93 12.53 -10.34
N MET A 337 -28.02 11.55 -10.43
CA MET A 337 -27.76 10.60 -9.36
C MET A 337 -26.27 10.30 -9.25
N CYS A 338 -25.77 10.16 -8.02
CA CYS A 338 -24.43 9.64 -7.77
C CYS A 338 -24.48 8.48 -6.77
N ALA A 339 -23.95 7.32 -7.13
CA ALA A 339 -23.80 6.19 -6.23
C ALA A 339 -22.39 6.16 -5.64
N VAL A 340 -22.31 6.14 -4.31
CA VAL A 340 -21.07 5.96 -3.55
C VAL A 340 -21.08 4.55 -2.98
N THR A 341 -20.30 3.65 -3.54
CA THR A 341 -20.26 2.27 -3.07
C THR A 341 -19.51 2.16 -1.75
N GLN A 342 -18.46 2.98 -1.57
CA GLN A 342 -17.73 3.14 -0.32
C GLN A 342 -17.13 4.54 -0.20
N PRO A 343 -17.17 5.18 0.99
CA PRO A 343 -16.74 6.55 1.17
C PRO A 343 -15.22 6.65 1.42
N LEU A 344 -14.42 6.18 0.47
CA LEU A 344 -12.96 6.27 0.53
C LEU A 344 -12.47 7.54 -0.20
N PRO A 345 -11.54 8.32 0.37
CA PRO A 345 -11.08 9.57 -0.23
C PRO A 345 -10.54 9.42 -1.66
N ASP A 346 -9.87 8.32 -1.98
CA ASP A 346 -9.33 8.05 -3.30
C ASP A 346 -10.39 7.66 -4.35
N MET A 347 -11.63 7.33 -3.94
CA MET A 347 -12.73 7.00 -4.86
C MET A 347 -13.82 8.06 -4.93
N CYS A 348 -14.11 8.75 -3.83
CA CYS A 348 -15.31 9.58 -3.74
C CYS A 348 -15.05 11.06 -3.41
N SER A 349 -13.81 11.56 -3.46
CA SER A 349 -13.52 12.95 -3.04
C SER A 349 -14.16 14.03 -3.93
N ASN A 350 -14.42 13.75 -5.21
CA ASN A 350 -15.09 14.71 -6.10
C ASN A 350 -16.58 14.89 -5.83
N ILE A 351 -17.19 14.07 -4.96
CA ILE A 351 -18.63 14.11 -4.68
C ILE A 351 -19.10 15.51 -4.27
N VAL A 352 -18.28 16.28 -3.53
CA VAL A 352 -18.60 17.64 -3.11
C VAL A 352 -18.81 18.56 -4.32
N ARG A 353 -17.88 18.52 -5.28
CA ARG A 353 -17.97 19.30 -6.52
C ARG A 353 -19.16 18.88 -7.38
N VAL A 354 -19.44 17.57 -7.44
CA VAL A 354 -20.60 17.05 -8.18
C VAL A 354 -21.90 17.59 -7.55
N VAL A 355 -22.01 17.61 -6.22
CA VAL A 355 -23.17 18.18 -5.50
C VAL A 355 -23.29 19.69 -5.71
N GLU A 356 -22.18 20.43 -5.63
CA GLU A 356 -22.16 21.89 -5.87
C GLU A 356 -22.67 22.26 -7.28
N LEU A 357 -22.45 21.39 -8.27
CA LEU A 357 -22.88 21.60 -9.66
C LEU A 357 -24.32 21.13 -9.94
N ASN A 358 -24.94 20.37 -9.02
CA ASN A 358 -26.22 19.70 -9.24
C ASN A 358 -27.13 19.86 -7.99
N GLU A 359 -27.95 20.92 -7.95
CA GLU A 359 -28.79 21.26 -6.79
C GLU A 359 -29.83 20.19 -6.43
N ASP A 360 -30.27 19.35 -7.36
CA ASP A 360 -31.29 18.31 -7.14
C ASP A 360 -30.72 16.88 -7.12
N ILE A 361 -29.39 16.73 -7.05
CA ILE A 361 -28.76 15.41 -7.15
C ILE A 361 -29.20 14.48 -6.02
N THR A 362 -29.41 13.21 -6.37
CA THR A 362 -29.64 12.14 -5.40
C THR A 362 -28.37 11.31 -5.18
N ILE A 363 -27.92 11.24 -3.94
CA ILE A 363 -26.77 10.43 -3.53
C ILE A 363 -27.27 9.10 -2.97
N LEU A 364 -26.88 8.01 -3.62
CA LEU A 364 -27.21 6.65 -3.23
C LEU A 364 -26.02 5.99 -2.53
N SER A 365 -26.21 5.56 -1.29
CA SER A 365 -25.25 4.73 -0.57
C SER A 365 -25.95 3.97 0.56
N THR A 366 -25.21 3.16 1.30
CA THR A 366 -25.74 2.51 2.51
C THR A 366 -25.84 3.49 3.67
N PHE A 367 -26.78 3.23 4.59
CA PHE A 367 -26.93 4.02 5.81
C PHE A 367 -25.66 4.01 6.69
N GLU A 368 -24.86 2.94 6.63
CA GLU A 368 -23.58 2.86 7.33
C GLU A 368 -22.56 3.90 6.83
N ASN A 369 -22.63 4.28 5.54
CA ASN A 369 -21.73 5.25 4.94
C ASN A 369 -22.13 6.72 5.23
N LEU A 370 -23.33 6.93 5.79
CA LEU A 370 -23.92 8.26 6.03
C LEU A 370 -22.98 9.21 6.78
N ARG A 371 -22.36 8.72 7.86
CA ARG A 371 -21.48 9.54 8.70
C ARG A 371 -20.22 9.99 7.99
N ALA A 372 -19.67 9.14 7.12
CA ALA A 372 -18.48 9.48 6.35
C ALA A 372 -18.81 10.52 5.27
N ILE A 373 -19.95 10.35 4.59
CA ILE A 373 -20.44 11.29 3.57
C ILE A 373 -20.75 12.67 4.19
N TYR A 374 -21.36 12.72 5.38
CA TYR A 374 -21.64 14.00 6.06
C TYR A 374 -20.39 14.75 6.53
N LYS A 375 -19.24 14.08 6.68
CA LYS A 375 -17.98 14.78 6.95
C LYS A 375 -17.46 15.55 5.73
N LEU A 376 -18.06 15.34 4.56
CA LEU A 376 -17.76 16.06 3.32
C LEU A 376 -18.71 17.26 3.11
N ASP A 377 -19.42 17.69 4.17
CA ASP A 377 -20.37 18.82 4.18
C ASP A 377 -21.53 18.72 3.17
N ILE A 378 -21.87 17.49 2.75
CA ILE A 378 -23.01 17.23 1.86
C ILE A 378 -24.33 17.35 2.63
N PRO A 379 -25.32 18.13 2.13
CA PRO A 379 -26.63 18.25 2.76
C PRO A 379 -27.37 16.91 2.86
N ARG A 380 -28.11 16.74 3.96
CA ARG A 380 -28.79 15.47 4.27
C ARG A 380 -29.85 15.08 3.25
N ASP A 381 -30.48 16.05 2.61
CA ASP A 381 -31.66 15.84 1.78
C ASP A 381 -31.33 15.14 0.44
N HIS A 382 -30.09 15.30 -0.03
CA HIS A 382 -29.57 14.55 -1.19
C HIS A 382 -29.37 13.07 -0.90
N PHE A 383 -29.15 12.69 0.36
CA PHE A 383 -28.78 11.33 0.69
C PHE A 383 -30.00 10.41 0.76
N LYS A 384 -29.95 9.31 -0.01
CA LYS A 384 -30.97 8.26 -0.01
C LYS A 384 -30.32 6.91 0.36
N PRO A 385 -30.58 6.39 1.58
CA PRO A 385 -30.08 5.09 2.00
C PRO A 385 -30.73 3.96 1.20
N VAL A 386 -29.92 3.21 0.48
CA VAL A 386 -30.38 2.08 -0.35
C VAL A 386 -30.87 0.89 0.48
N ASP A 387 -30.44 0.77 1.75
CA ASP A 387 -30.90 -0.29 2.66
C ASP A 387 -32.39 -0.22 2.99
N PHE A 388 -33.03 0.94 2.77
CA PHE A 388 -34.46 1.13 3.00
C PHE A 388 -35.30 0.93 1.75
N LEU A 389 -34.66 0.64 0.61
CA LEU A 389 -35.36 0.29 -0.61
C LEU A 389 -35.90 -1.14 -0.50
N ARG A 390 -37.11 -1.33 -1.01
CA ARG A 390 -37.70 -2.67 -1.11
C ARG A 390 -36.82 -3.52 -2.03
N ASP A 391 -36.38 -4.67 -1.52
CA ASP A 391 -35.53 -5.63 -2.24
C ASP A 391 -34.26 -4.99 -2.83
N TYR A 392 -33.74 -3.93 -2.18
CA TYR A 392 -32.59 -3.15 -2.64
C TYR A 392 -32.70 -2.65 -4.09
N THR A 393 -33.92 -2.43 -4.57
CA THR A 393 -34.19 -2.10 -5.97
C THR A 393 -34.64 -0.66 -6.11
N VAL A 394 -34.10 0.04 -7.11
CA VAL A 394 -34.63 1.32 -7.61
C VAL A 394 -35.29 1.08 -8.96
N ASN A 395 -36.54 1.52 -9.10
CA ASN A 395 -37.19 1.64 -10.41
C ASN A 395 -37.11 3.10 -10.83
N LEU A 396 -36.56 3.34 -12.00
CA LEU A 396 -36.34 4.67 -12.53
C LEU A 396 -37.55 5.11 -13.37
N PRO A 397 -37.83 6.42 -13.45
CA PRO A 397 -38.92 6.95 -14.24
C PRO A 397 -38.72 6.80 -15.76
N THR A 398 -37.60 6.22 -16.18
CA THR A 398 -37.28 5.85 -17.56
C THR A 398 -37.70 4.41 -17.89
N GLY A 399 -38.36 3.70 -16.96
CA GLY A 399 -38.73 2.28 -17.09
C GLY A 399 -37.61 1.30 -16.71
N HIS A 400 -36.42 1.80 -16.40
CA HIS A 400 -35.24 1.00 -16.06
C HIS A 400 -35.21 0.61 -14.58
N LYS A 401 -34.39 -0.39 -14.26
CA LYS A 401 -34.21 -0.90 -12.89
C LYS A 401 -32.74 -0.98 -12.54
N LEU A 402 -32.43 -0.67 -11.28
CA LEU A 402 -31.12 -0.91 -10.66
C LEU A 402 -31.28 -1.76 -9.41
N VAL A 403 -30.35 -2.71 -9.21
CA VAL A 403 -30.33 -3.59 -8.05
C VAL A 403 -29.06 -3.34 -7.25
N PHE A 404 -29.21 -2.96 -5.98
CA PHE A 404 -28.11 -2.77 -5.05
C PHE A 404 -27.83 -4.08 -4.29
N ILE A 405 -26.57 -4.42 -4.10
CA ILE A 405 -26.15 -5.71 -3.56
C ILE A 405 -25.25 -5.46 -2.34
N PRO A 406 -25.74 -5.63 -1.10
CA PRO A 406 -24.91 -5.46 0.09
C PRO A 406 -23.73 -6.44 0.11
N MET A 407 -22.52 -5.91 0.22
CA MET A 407 -21.25 -6.67 0.27
C MET A 407 -20.52 -6.33 1.57
N LYS A 408 -21.21 -6.48 2.70
CA LYS A 408 -20.71 -6.01 4.00
C LYS A 408 -19.33 -6.60 4.30
N PHE A 409 -18.43 -5.74 4.76
CA PHE A 409 -17.04 -6.06 5.09
C PHE A 409 -16.15 -6.39 3.87
N LEU A 410 -16.45 -5.82 2.68
CA LEU A 410 -15.55 -5.87 1.52
C LEU A 410 -15.11 -4.46 1.06
N PRO A 411 -14.13 -3.84 1.73
CA PRO A 411 -13.65 -4.11 3.08
C PRO A 411 -14.51 -3.44 4.17
N LEU A 412 -15.29 -2.42 3.83
CA LEU A 412 -16.06 -1.66 4.80
C LEU A 412 -17.41 -2.31 5.09
N ARG A 413 -17.93 -2.07 6.30
CA ARG A 413 -19.25 -2.58 6.71
C ARG A 413 -20.39 -2.10 5.78
N GLY A 414 -20.27 -0.89 5.24
CA GLY A 414 -21.23 -0.27 4.34
C GLY A 414 -20.98 -0.52 2.84
N SER A 415 -20.08 -1.44 2.49
CA SER A 415 -19.79 -1.77 1.08
C SER A 415 -21.00 -2.33 0.35
N ILE A 416 -21.17 -1.89 -0.89
CA ILE A 416 -22.30 -2.28 -1.74
C ILE A 416 -21.87 -2.35 -3.21
N GLY A 417 -22.41 -3.30 -3.96
CA GLY A 417 -22.33 -3.30 -5.43
C GLY A 417 -23.64 -2.89 -6.06
N ILE A 418 -23.59 -2.67 -7.38
CA ILE A 418 -24.75 -2.26 -8.17
C ILE A 418 -24.81 -3.16 -9.40
N PHE A 419 -25.94 -3.78 -9.63
CA PHE A 419 -26.21 -4.57 -10.82
C PHE A 419 -27.21 -3.84 -11.71
N ASP A 420 -26.80 -3.61 -12.95
CA ASP A 420 -27.64 -3.14 -14.05
C ASP A 420 -28.15 -4.38 -14.81
N PRO A 421 -29.43 -4.78 -14.64
CA PRO A 421 -29.96 -5.97 -15.30
C PRO A 421 -30.12 -5.82 -16.82
N GLU A 422 -30.17 -4.59 -17.34
CA GLU A 422 -30.35 -4.36 -18.77
C GLU A 422 -29.06 -4.68 -19.53
N ASN A 423 -27.94 -4.13 -19.05
CA ASN A 423 -26.62 -4.40 -19.62
C ASN A 423 -25.93 -5.62 -19.02
N LYS A 424 -26.51 -6.20 -17.95
CA LYS A 424 -25.92 -7.30 -17.16
C LYS A 424 -24.51 -6.96 -16.66
N ILE A 425 -24.35 -5.70 -16.23
CA ILE A 425 -23.09 -5.18 -15.70
C ILE A 425 -23.17 -5.16 -14.18
N LEU A 426 -22.18 -5.77 -13.53
CA LEU A 426 -21.97 -5.66 -12.09
C LEU A 426 -20.91 -4.60 -11.80
N PHE A 427 -21.32 -3.45 -11.28
CA PHE A 427 -20.42 -2.50 -10.63
C PHE A 427 -20.09 -3.04 -9.24
N SER A 428 -18.96 -3.73 -9.14
CA SER A 428 -18.67 -4.64 -8.03
C SER A 428 -17.97 -4.00 -6.85
N SER A 429 -17.71 -2.69 -6.89
CA SER A 429 -16.90 -1.99 -5.90
C SER A 429 -15.55 -2.72 -5.75
N PHE A 430 -15.12 -3.05 -4.53
CA PHE A 430 -13.87 -3.77 -4.29
C PHE A 430 -13.89 -5.23 -4.77
N LEU A 431 -15.04 -5.87 -4.93
CA LEU A 431 -15.09 -7.26 -5.39
C LEU A 431 -14.53 -7.33 -6.82
N MET A 432 -13.59 -8.23 -7.07
CA MET A 432 -12.85 -8.33 -8.35
C MET A 432 -11.99 -7.11 -8.71
N SER A 433 -11.73 -6.20 -7.75
CA SER A 433 -10.68 -5.20 -7.90
C SER A 433 -9.30 -5.87 -7.84
N GLY A 434 -8.31 -5.26 -8.48
CA GLY A 434 -6.95 -5.80 -8.55
C GLY A 434 -5.89 -4.71 -8.67
N PHE A 435 -4.69 -5.04 -8.20
CA PHE A 435 -3.49 -4.27 -8.54
C PHE A 435 -3.15 -4.48 -10.02
N VAL A 436 -2.73 -3.42 -10.69
CA VAL A 436 -2.21 -3.49 -12.06
C VAL A 436 -0.71 -3.28 -12.08
N THR A 437 -0.05 -3.79 -13.12
CA THR A 437 1.36 -3.49 -13.36
C THR A 437 1.53 -1.97 -13.54
N PRO A 438 2.51 -1.34 -12.88
CA PRO A 438 2.86 0.05 -13.11
C PRO A 438 2.99 0.43 -14.59
N GLY A 439 2.34 1.53 -14.98
CA GLY A 439 2.32 1.99 -16.37
C GLY A 439 1.38 1.23 -17.31
N ASP A 440 0.74 0.14 -16.85
CA ASP A 440 -0.30 -0.54 -17.62
C ASP A 440 -1.61 0.25 -17.56
N ILE A 441 -1.95 0.84 -18.71
CA ILE A 441 -3.16 1.65 -18.88
C ILE A 441 -4.33 0.86 -19.48
N GLN A 442 -4.19 -0.45 -19.72
CA GLN A 442 -5.25 -1.24 -20.35
C GLN A 442 -6.51 -1.27 -19.47
N LEU A 443 -7.68 -1.25 -20.12
CA LEU A 443 -8.97 -1.21 -19.41
C LEU A 443 -9.52 -2.59 -19.08
N PHE A 444 -9.33 -3.58 -19.95
CA PHE A 444 -9.91 -4.92 -19.81
C PHE A 444 -8.89 -5.94 -19.33
N ALA A 445 -9.32 -6.80 -18.42
CA ALA A 445 -8.51 -7.85 -17.83
C ALA A 445 -8.21 -8.96 -18.84
N THR A 446 -7.05 -9.57 -18.64
CA THR A 446 -6.55 -10.79 -19.25
C THR A 446 -6.29 -11.82 -18.15
N GLU A 447 -5.98 -13.07 -18.51
CA GLU A 447 -5.62 -14.10 -17.51
C GLU A 447 -4.46 -13.68 -16.58
N ALA A 448 -3.52 -12.87 -17.08
CA ALA A 448 -2.37 -12.39 -16.33
C ALA A 448 -2.74 -11.49 -15.14
N ASP A 449 -3.92 -10.85 -15.18
CA ASP A 449 -4.38 -9.92 -14.14
C ASP A 449 -4.90 -10.64 -12.88
N TRP A 450 -5.02 -11.97 -12.92
CA TRP A 450 -5.48 -12.77 -11.77
C TRP A 450 -4.61 -12.57 -10.52
N ASP A 451 -3.28 -12.49 -10.68
CA ASP A 451 -2.39 -12.35 -9.52
C ASP A 451 -2.62 -11.02 -8.79
N GLY A 452 -2.87 -9.95 -9.54
CA GLY A 452 -3.23 -8.64 -8.99
C GLY A 452 -4.55 -8.65 -8.23
N ILE A 453 -5.58 -9.32 -8.77
CA ILE A 453 -6.89 -9.50 -8.11
C ILE A 453 -6.74 -10.33 -6.82
N LYS A 454 -5.98 -11.43 -6.88
CA LYS A 454 -5.71 -12.29 -5.72
C LYS A 454 -4.98 -11.53 -4.61
N LYS A 455 -3.93 -10.78 -4.94
CA LYS A 455 -3.18 -9.94 -3.99
C LYS A 455 -4.08 -8.87 -3.37
N PHE A 456 -4.90 -8.20 -4.18
CA PHE A 456 -5.85 -7.21 -3.71
C PHE A 456 -6.85 -7.81 -2.72
N ALA A 457 -7.44 -8.96 -3.05
CA ALA A 457 -8.36 -9.67 -2.16
C ALA A 457 -7.70 -10.01 -0.81
N LYS A 458 -6.46 -10.53 -0.82
CA LYS A 458 -5.70 -10.84 0.40
C LYS A 458 -5.39 -9.62 1.26
N PHE A 459 -5.16 -8.48 0.63
CA PHE A 459 -4.80 -7.25 1.32
C PHE A 459 -6.01 -6.56 1.96
N TYR A 460 -7.13 -6.50 1.23
CA TYR A 460 -8.29 -5.71 1.64
C TYR A 460 -9.39 -6.53 2.32
N PHE A 461 -9.59 -7.79 1.95
CA PHE A 461 -10.73 -8.55 2.48
C PHE A 461 -10.41 -9.14 3.85
N PRO A 462 -11.22 -8.81 4.89
CA PRO A 462 -10.90 -9.15 6.26
C PRO A 462 -11.04 -10.65 6.53
N THR A 463 -12.06 -11.32 5.97
CA THR A 463 -12.30 -12.76 6.20
C THR A 463 -12.85 -13.47 4.97
N LYS A 464 -12.58 -14.78 4.87
CA LYS A 464 -13.14 -15.64 3.81
C LYS A 464 -14.66 -15.70 3.89
N LYS A 465 -15.21 -15.69 5.10
CA LYS A 465 -16.65 -15.68 5.32
C LYS A 465 -17.33 -14.48 4.68
N ALA A 466 -16.80 -13.26 4.90
CA ALA A 466 -17.36 -12.05 4.30
C ALA A 466 -17.34 -12.12 2.76
N LEU A 467 -16.21 -12.56 2.18
CA LEU A 467 -16.07 -12.74 0.74
C LEU A 467 -17.11 -13.72 0.16
N ILE A 468 -17.26 -14.89 0.78
CA ILE A 468 -18.24 -15.89 0.35
C ILE A 468 -19.68 -15.38 0.51
N GLU A 469 -19.99 -14.63 1.58
CA GLU A 469 -21.30 -13.99 1.75
C GLU A 469 -21.59 -12.98 0.63
N ALA A 470 -20.61 -12.18 0.24
CA ALA A 470 -20.72 -11.22 -0.86
C ALA A 470 -20.90 -11.92 -2.21
N ILE A 471 -20.11 -12.95 -2.51
CA ILE A 471 -20.25 -13.77 -3.73
C ILE A 471 -21.66 -14.38 -3.78
N ASN A 472 -22.14 -14.93 -2.68
CA ASN A 472 -23.49 -15.49 -2.60
C ASN A 472 -24.59 -14.43 -2.77
N ALA A 473 -24.38 -13.22 -2.24
CA ALA A 473 -25.30 -12.09 -2.43
C ALA A 473 -25.39 -11.68 -3.90
N VAL A 474 -24.24 -11.59 -4.59
CA VAL A 474 -24.19 -11.33 -6.03
C VAL A 474 -24.90 -12.43 -6.80
N ASN A 475 -24.54 -13.70 -6.59
CA ASN A 475 -25.13 -14.82 -7.31
C ASN A 475 -26.67 -14.86 -7.16
N ARG A 476 -27.20 -14.53 -5.97
CA ARG A 476 -28.65 -14.44 -5.75
C ARG A 476 -29.30 -13.27 -6.49
N ALA A 477 -28.65 -12.10 -6.47
CA ALA A 477 -29.19 -10.88 -7.05
C ALA A 477 -29.15 -10.87 -8.59
N THR A 478 -28.09 -11.45 -9.17
CA THR A 478 -27.87 -11.48 -10.62
C THR A 478 -28.35 -12.78 -11.27
N GLN A 479 -28.62 -13.82 -10.47
CA GLN A 479 -28.91 -15.18 -10.95
C GLN A 479 -27.80 -15.74 -11.87
N GLY A 480 -26.57 -15.23 -11.73
CA GLY A 480 -25.43 -15.59 -12.59
C GLY A 480 -25.42 -14.92 -13.96
N ASP A 481 -26.38 -14.04 -14.26
CA ASP A 481 -26.50 -13.36 -15.56
C ASP A 481 -25.65 -12.07 -15.57
N ILE A 482 -24.32 -12.23 -15.59
CA ILE A 482 -23.35 -11.13 -15.64
C ILE A 482 -22.51 -11.27 -16.91
N GLU A 483 -22.48 -10.22 -17.73
CA GLU A 483 -21.67 -10.17 -18.96
C GLU A 483 -20.39 -9.34 -18.77
N LEU A 484 -20.37 -8.45 -17.77
CA LEU A 484 -19.22 -7.62 -17.41
C LEU A 484 -19.19 -7.34 -15.90
N ILE A 485 -18.00 -7.44 -15.30
CA ILE A 485 -17.72 -6.96 -13.95
C ILE A 485 -16.86 -5.69 -14.05
N ALA A 486 -17.37 -4.63 -13.43
CA ALA A 486 -16.81 -3.29 -13.41
C ALA A 486 -16.37 -2.92 -11.98
N PRO A 487 -15.12 -3.24 -11.59
CA PRO A 487 -14.63 -3.02 -10.24
C PRO A 487 -14.24 -1.56 -9.98
N ALA A 488 -14.16 -1.16 -8.71
CA ALA A 488 -13.69 0.17 -8.31
C ALA A 488 -12.21 0.41 -8.64
N TYR A 489 -11.38 -0.65 -8.64
CA TYR A 489 -9.97 -0.56 -9.02
C TYR A 489 -9.56 -1.60 -10.05
N GLY A 490 -8.58 -1.24 -10.87
CA GLY A 490 -7.95 -2.13 -11.84
C GLY A 490 -8.76 -2.29 -13.12
N LYS A 491 -8.73 -3.48 -13.70
CA LYS A 491 -9.29 -3.77 -15.02
C LYS A 491 -10.67 -4.41 -14.96
N LEU A 492 -11.48 -4.15 -15.98
CA LEU A 492 -12.82 -4.71 -16.16
C LEU A 492 -12.74 -6.17 -16.61
N VAL A 493 -13.56 -7.04 -16.05
CA VAL A 493 -13.54 -8.49 -16.34
C VAL A 493 -14.75 -8.87 -17.17
N ARG A 494 -14.55 -9.58 -18.29
CA ARG A 494 -15.60 -9.96 -19.25
C ARG A 494 -15.38 -11.35 -19.83
N GLY A 495 -16.41 -11.90 -20.47
CA GLY A 495 -16.33 -13.18 -21.18
C GLY A 495 -16.03 -14.35 -20.24
N SER A 496 -15.24 -15.31 -20.70
CA SER A 496 -14.89 -16.52 -19.92
C SER A 496 -14.15 -16.21 -18.62
N LEU A 497 -13.41 -15.09 -18.56
CA LEU A 497 -12.66 -14.68 -17.38
C LEU A 497 -13.57 -14.41 -16.17
N ILE A 498 -14.83 -14.03 -16.39
CA ILE A 498 -15.79 -13.86 -15.28
C ILE A 498 -15.89 -15.18 -14.52
N SER A 499 -16.27 -16.27 -15.19
CA SER A 499 -16.43 -17.57 -14.53
C SER A 499 -15.14 -18.10 -13.90
N GLU A 500 -14.01 -17.91 -14.59
CA GLU A 500 -12.71 -18.37 -14.13
C GLU A 500 -12.28 -17.64 -12.86
N PHE A 501 -12.27 -16.30 -12.88
CA PHE A 501 -11.85 -15.50 -11.74
C PHE A 501 -12.85 -15.61 -10.59
N TRP A 502 -14.15 -15.77 -10.88
CA TRP A 502 -15.16 -16.00 -9.84
C TRP A 502 -14.90 -17.28 -9.05
N SER A 503 -14.62 -18.39 -9.75
CA SER A 503 -14.28 -19.67 -9.12
C SER A 503 -12.99 -19.53 -8.30
N ARG A 504 -11.95 -18.94 -8.86
CA ARG A 504 -10.67 -18.79 -8.16
C ARG A 504 -10.79 -17.87 -6.94
N LEU A 505 -11.61 -16.82 -7.02
CA LEU A 505 -11.82 -15.86 -5.94
C LEU A 505 -12.51 -16.52 -4.73
N ALA A 506 -13.48 -17.41 -4.96
CA ALA A 506 -14.11 -18.18 -3.90
C ALA A 506 -13.11 -19.07 -3.13
N ASP A 507 -12.06 -19.52 -3.81
CA ASP A 507 -11.03 -20.40 -3.25
C ASP A 507 -9.82 -19.65 -2.68
N VAL A 508 -9.76 -18.32 -2.76
CA VAL A 508 -8.61 -17.55 -2.23
C VAL A 508 -8.46 -17.75 -0.71
N ASP A 509 -7.25 -18.09 -0.31
CA ASP A 509 -6.84 -18.11 1.10
C ASP A 509 -6.59 -16.68 1.59
N LEU A 510 -7.50 -16.19 2.44
CA LEU A 510 -7.37 -14.90 3.13
C LEU A 510 -6.67 -15.08 4.47
N LEU A 511 -6.04 -14.00 4.97
CA LEU A 511 -5.22 -14.02 6.19
C LEU A 511 -6.00 -14.46 7.45
N PHE A 512 -7.32 -14.31 7.47
CA PHE A 512 -8.17 -14.70 8.59
C PHE A 512 -9.31 -15.62 8.12
N GLU A 513 -9.35 -16.84 8.68
CA GLU A 513 -10.31 -17.88 8.30
C GLU A 513 -11.66 -17.81 9.06
N SER A 514 -11.78 -16.99 10.12
CA SER A 514 -12.92 -17.02 11.05
C SER A 514 -13.68 -15.71 11.14
#